data_AF-A0A2V5JQY1-F1
#
_entry.id   AF-A0A2V5JQY1-F1
#
_cell.length_a   1.000
_cell.length_b   1.000
_cell.length_c   1.000
_cell.angle_alpha   90.00
_cell.angle_beta   90.00
_cell.angle_gamma   90.00
#
_symmetry.space_group_name_H-M   'P 1'
#
loop_
_entity.id
_entity.type
_entity.pdbx_description
1 polymer ?
#
loop_
_entity_poly.entity_id
_entity_poly.type
_entity_poly.pdbx_seq_one_letter_code
_entity_poly.pdbx_strand_id
1 'polypeptide(L)' 'MLVETHAHLDYPDFAPDFDDVLRRADEAGVTRILTIGTSIASSQLAIDLA' A
#
# COMPACT_ATOMS: atom_id res chain seq x y z
N MET A 1 -15.70 -3.59 -6.88
CA MET A 1 -14.74 -4.01 -5.85
C MET A 1 -13.54 -4.60 -6.56
N LEU A 2 -12.46 -3.82 -6.65
CA LEU A 2 -11.17 -4.24 -7.19
C LEU A 2 -10.23 -4.55 -6.02
N VAL A 3 -9.35 -5.53 -6.25
CA VAL A 3 -8.29 -5.91 -5.33
C VAL A 3 -6.97 -5.68 -6.05
N GLU A 4 -6.14 -4.79 -5.53
CA GLU A 4 -4.75 -4.67 -5.96
C GLU A 4 -3.97 -5.81 -5.31
N THR A 5 -3.44 -6.70 -6.15
CA THR A 5 -2.73 -7.89 -5.71
C THR A 5 -1.24 -7.66 -5.48
N HIS A 6 -0.69 -6.52 -5.94
CA HIS A 6 0.72 -6.19 -5.81
C HIS A 6 0.93 -4.67 -5.75
N ALA A 7 1.33 -4.16 -4.59
CA ALA A 7 1.78 -2.77 -4.42
C ALA A 7 3.05 -2.71 -3.56
N HIS A 8 3.76 -1.58 -3.64
CA HIS A 8 4.92 -1.25 -2.80
C HIS A 8 4.57 -0.03 -1.94
N LEU A 9 3.59 -0.18 -1.04
CA LEU A 9 3.12 0.91 -0.18
C LEU A 9 4.13 1.28 0.91
N ASP A 10 5.13 0.41 1.15
CA ASP A 10 6.26 0.63 2.06
C ASP A 10 7.32 1.60 1.51
N TYR A 11 7.18 2.06 0.26
CA TYR A 11 8.15 2.96 -0.35
C TYR A 11 8.04 4.39 0.21
N PRO A 12 9.17 5.07 0.48
CA PRO A 12 9.18 6.40 1.08
C PRO A 12 8.48 7.46 0.23
N ASP A 13 8.35 7.23 -1.08
CA ASP A 13 7.68 8.12 -2.02
C ASP A 13 6.19 8.31 -1.70
N PHE A 14 5.56 7.36 -1.01
CA PHE A 14 4.15 7.44 -0.59
C PHE A 14 3.95 8.06 0.80
N ALA A 15 5.02 8.24 1.59
CA ALA A 15 4.90 8.77 2.95
C ALA A 15 4.31 10.20 3.03
N PRO A 16 4.59 11.14 2.10
CA PRO A 16 4.04 12.49 2.17
C PRO A 16 2.52 12.57 1.97
N ASP A 17 1.92 11.62 1.26
CA ASP A 17 0.51 11.67 0.84
C ASP A 17 -0.23 10.32 0.97
N PHE A 18 0.22 9.45 1.90
CA PHE A 18 -0.25 8.07 2.03
C PHE A 18 -1.78 7.95 2.13
N ASP A 19 -2.41 8.73 3.02
CA ASP A 19 -3.87 8.73 3.19
C ASP A 19 -4.62 9.17 1.92
N ASP A 20 -4.04 10.11 1.19
CA ASP A 20 -4.58 10.60 -0.07
C ASP A 20 -4.46 9.57 -1.20
N VAL A 21 -3.37 8.77 -1.21
CA VAL A 21 -3.22 7.61 -2.10
C VAL A 21 -4.32 6.59 -1.83
N LEU A 22 -4.56 6.24 -0.56
CA LEU A 22 -5.60 5.29 -0.18
C LEU A 22 -7.01 5.80 -0.51
N ARG A 23 -7.27 7.09 -0.30
CA ARG A 23 -8.54 7.72 -0.70
C ARG A 23 -8.77 7.63 -2.20
N ARG A 24 -7.76 7.96 -3.02
CA ARG A 24 -7.85 7.85 -4.49
C ARG A 24 -8.07 6.40 -4.94
N ALA A 25 -7.44 5.43 -4.26
CA ALA A 25 -7.66 4.01 -4.54
C ALA A 25 -9.11 3.59 -4.26
N ASP A 26 -9.68 4.01 -3.13
CA ASP A 26 -11.08 3.75 -2.78
C ASP A 26 -12.06 4.39 -3.78
N GLU A 27 -11.84 5.65 -4.16
CA GLU A 27 -12.62 6.38 -5.17
C GLU A 27 -12.58 5.68 -6.55
N ALA A 28 -11.45 5.06 -6.90
CA ALA A 28 -11.30 4.24 -8.11
C ALA A 28 -11.88 2.83 -7.98
N GLY A 29 -12.40 2.45 -6.80
CA GLY A 29 -12.99 1.15 -6.53
C GLY A 29 -11.99 0.05 -6.13
N VAL A 30 -10.72 0.40 -5.87
CA VAL A 30 -9.68 -0.48 -5.31
C VAL A 30 -9.78 -0.46 -3.79
N THR A 31 -10.53 -1.42 -3.26
CA THR A 31 -10.95 -1.44 -1.84
C THR A 31 -10.11 -2.37 -0.96
N ARG A 32 -9.15 -3.09 -1.57
CA ARG A 32 -8.20 -3.99 -0.91
C ARG A 32 -6.87 -3.90 -1.66
N ILE A 33 -5.77 -3.74 -0.93
CA ILE A 33 -4.44 -3.61 -1.51
C ILE A 33 -3.50 -4.55 -0.76
N LEU A 34 -2.75 -5.37 -1.48
CA LEU A 34 -1.70 -6.19 -0.93
C LEU A 34 -0.35 -5.49 -1.16
N THR A 35 0.23 -4.95 -0.08
CA THR A 35 1.59 -4.41 -0.12
C THR A 35 2.61 -5.53 0.09
N ILE A 36 3.55 -5.70 -0.85
CA ILE A 36 4.53 -6.78 -0.79
C ILE A 36 5.83 -6.34 -0.12
N GLY A 37 6.46 -7.25 0.62
CA GLY A 37 7.86 -7.12 1.02
C GLY A 37 8.78 -7.89 0.05
N THR A 38 9.94 -7.33 -0.24
CA THR A 38 11.00 -7.92 -1.08
C THR A 38 12.23 -8.36 -0.29
N SER A 39 12.26 -8.07 1.01
CA SER A 39 13.30 -8.41 1.97
C SER A 39 12.66 -8.52 3.36
N ILE A 40 13.37 -9.07 4.35
CA ILE A 40 12.87 -9.11 5.73
C ILE A 40 12.54 -7.70 6.24
N ALA A 41 13.39 -6.72 5.92
CA ALA A 41 13.19 -5.33 6.33
C ALA A 41 11.93 -4.72 5.69
N SER A 42 11.75 -4.87 4.37
CA SER A 42 10.54 -4.36 3.70
C SER A 42 9.28 -5.15 4.05
N SER A 43 9.39 -6.45 4.35
CA SER A 43 8.28 -7.22 4.90
C SER A 43 7.83 -6.70 6.27
N GLN A 44 8.76 -6.28 7.13
CA GLN A 44 8.40 -5.68 8.41
C GLN A 44 7.72 -4.31 8.21
N LEU A 45 8.26 -3.46 7.34
CA LEU A 45 7.62 -2.18 7.00
C LEU A 45 6.19 -2.38 6.47
N ALA A 46 5.98 -3.38 5.61
CA ALA A 46 4.66 -3.71 5.09
C ALA A 46 3.68 -4.17 6.18
N ILE A 47 4.16 -4.86 7.23
CA ILE A 47 3.34 -5.24 8.40
C ILE A 47 2.99 -3.99 9.22
N ASP A 48 3.94 -3.09 9.43
CA ASP A 48 3.76 -1.89 10.27
C ASP A 48 2.75 -0.88 9.65
N LEU A 49 2.43 -1.02 8.37
CA LEU A 49 1.41 -0.24 7.66
C LEU A 49 -0.04 -0.72 7.90
N ALA A 50 -0.25 -1.92 8.44
CA ALA A 50 -1.56 -2.58 8.57
C ALA A 50 -2.09 -2.59 10.02
#